data_AF-A0A8R1ER00-F1
#
_entry.id   AF-A0A8R1ER00-F1
#
_cell.length_a   1.000
_cell.length_b   1.000
_cell.length_c   1.000
_cell.angle_alpha   90.00
_cell.angle_beta   90.00
_cell.angle_gamma   90.00
#
_symmetry.space_group_name_H-M   'P 1'
#
loop_
_entity.id
_entity.type
_entity.pdbx_description
1 polymer ?
#
loop_
_entity_poly.entity_id
_entity_poly.type
_entity_poly.pdbx_seq_one_letter_code
_entity_poly.pdbx_strand_id
1 'polypeptide(L)'
;MFISQFNVCFYANIIGWETTLVIPMKDIKLIKKMKAAFIFPNSIQFENENDEKHFFASFINRDKSYQVLTTAHQKSLTAERPMTREEVWDMVYNSEEK
;
A
#
# COMPACT_ATOMS: atom_id res chain seq x y z
N MET A 1 -1.31 -7.40 -4.14
CA MET A 1 -1.80 -6.08 -3.69
C MET A 1 -1.71 -5.14 -4.88
N PHE A 2 -2.73 -4.34 -5.08
CA PHE A 2 -2.82 -3.34 -6.13
C PHE A 2 -2.98 -1.97 -5.49
N ILE A 3 -2.45 -0.94 -6.15
CA ILE A 3 -2.66 0.46 -5.78
C ILE A 3 -3.40 1.12 -6.93
N SER A 4 -4.43 1.86 -6.59
CA SER A 4 -5.12 2.78 -7.49
C SER A 4 -4.97 4.21 -6.99
N GLN A 5 -5.53 5.15 -7.74
CA GLN A 5 -5.57 6.57 -7.41
C GLN A 5 -6.13 6.85 -6.01
N PHE A 6 -7.13 6.08 -5.57
CA PHE A 6 -7.87 6.34 -4.33
C PHE A 6 -7.92 5.17 -3.37
N ASN A 7 -7.45 3.98 -3.76
CA ASN A 7 -7.61 2.77 -2.97
C ASN A 7 -6.38 1.88 -3.01
N VAL A 8 -6.11 1.22 -1.88
CA VAL A 8 -5.29 0.01 -1.81
C VAL A 8 -6.23 -1.20 -1.94
N CYS A 9 -5.96 -2.09 -2.89
CA CYS A 9 -6.83 -3.23 -3.18
C CYS A 9 -6.08 -4.55 -3.04
N PHE A 10 -6.81 -5.59 -2.69
CA PHE A 10 -6.32 -6.96 -2.66
C PHE A 10 -7.41 -7.92 -3.08
N TYR A 11 -6.97 -8.92 -3.85
CA TYR A 11 -7.77 -10.03 -4.27
C TYR A 11 -6.92 -11.29 -4.14
N ALA A 12 -7.51 -12.35 -3.58
CA ALA A 12 -6.95 -13.68 -3.59
C ALA A 12 -8.08 -14.70 -3.76
N ASN A 13 -7.79 -15.76 -4.50
CA ASN A 13 -8.60 -16.96 -4.54
C ASN A 13 -7.68 -18.13 -4.20
N ILE A 14 -7.84 -18.69 -3.00
CA ILE A 14 -7.02 -19.80 -2.50
C ILE A 14 -7.95 -21.00 -2.37
N ILE A 15 -7.86 -21.93 -3.31
CA ILE A 15 -8.64 -23.19 -3.29
C ILE A 15 -10.15 -22.90 -3.16
N GLY A 16 -10.67 -21.94 -3.93
CA GLY A 16 -12.08 -21.54 -3.93
C GLY A 16 -12.47 -20.58 -2.80
N TRP A 17 -11.56 -20.25 -1.89
CA TRP A 17 -11.78 -19.20 -0.89
C TRP A 17 -11.40 -17.84 -1.47
N GLU A 18 -12.41 -17.03 -1.74
CA GLU A 18 -12.24 -15.70 -2.29
C GLU A 18 -12.16 -14.65 -1.17
N THR A 19 -11.07 -13.89 -1.17
CA THR A 19 -10.86 -12.75 -0.29
C THR A 19 -10.67 -11.51 -1.14
N THR A 20 -11.55 -10.51 -0.95
CA THR A 20 -11.44 -9.19 -1.57
C THR A 20 -11.37 -8.13 -0.48
N LEU A 21 -10.45 -7.18 -0.62
CA LEU A 21 -10.27 -6.06 0.29
C LEU A 21 -10.00 -4.79 -0.51
N VAL A 22 -10.71 -3.72 -0.14
CA VAL A 22 -10.56 -2.38 -0.72
C VAL A 22 -10.46 -1.40 0.44
N ILE A 23 -9.33 -0.72 0.58
CA ILE A 23 -9.08 0.28 1.60
C ILE A 23 -8.97 1.64 0.91
N PRO A 24 -9.91 2.56 1.11
CA PRO A 24 -9.80 3.92 0.60
C PRO A 24 -8.59 4.63 1.23
N MET A 25 -7.79 5.30 0.41
CA MET A 25 -6.59 6.02 0.86
C MET A 25 -6.94 7.05 1.93
N LYS A 26 -8.06 7.76 1.77
CA LYS A 26 -8.56 8.75 2.73
C LYS A 26 -8.90 8.17 4.11
N ASP A 27 -9.17 6.88 4.21
CA ASP A 27 -9.57 6.22 5.45
C ASP A 27 -8.35 5.56 6.14
N ILE A 28 -7.16 5.66 5.54
CA ILE A 28 -5.91 5.17 6.12
C ILE A 28 -5.40 6.20 7.13
N LYS A 29 -5.28 5.78 8.38
CA LYS A 29 -4.72 6.53 9.50
C LYS A 29 -3.21 6.38 9.59
N LEU A 30 -2.70 5.16 9.37
CA LEU A 30 -1.27 4.86 9.49
C LEU A 30 -0.81 3.82 8.47
N ILE A 31 0.36 4.07 7.86
CA ILE A 31 1.10 3.10 7.06
C ILE A 31 2.43 2.83 7.76
N LYS A 32 2.72 1.56 8.09
CA LYS A 32 3.92 1.19 8.85
C LYS A 32 4.68 0.04 8.22
N LYS A 33 5.99 0.19 8.09
CA LYS A 33 6.91 -0.93 7.79
C LYS A 33 6.99 -1.85 9.00
N MET A 34 6.67 -3.12 8.80
CA MET A 34 6.70 -4.14 9.84
C MET A 34 7.80 -5.15 9.54
N LYS A 35 8.44 -5.64 10.61
CA LYS A 35 9.43 -6.71 10.55
C LYS A 35 9.09 -7.71 11.65
N ALA A 36 8.30 -8.71 11.32
CA ALA A 36 8.02 -9.82 12.22
C ALA A 36 9.07 -10.90 11.93
N ALA A 37 10.15 -10.90 12.70
CA ALA A 37 11.35 -11.72 12.46
C ALA A 37 11.11 -13.25 12.37
N PHE A 38 9.91 -13.70 12.74
CA PHE A 38 9.50 -15.11 12.68
C PHE A 38 8.40 -15.42 11.65
N ILE A 39 7.62 -14.42 11.21
CA ILE A 39 6.40 -14.65 10.42
C ILE A 39 6.52 -14.00 9.04
N PHE A 40 6.87 -12.70 9.00
CA PHE A 40 6.97 -11.94 7.76
C PHE A 40 8.11 -10.91 7.87
N PRO A 41 9.28 -11.15 7.25
CA PRO A 41 10.40 -10.23 7.32
C PRO A 41 10.15 -8.92 6.56
N ASN A 42 9.25 -8.95 5.57
CA ASN A 42 8.97 -7.85 4.64
C ASN A 42 7.47 -7.56 4.56
N SER A 43 6.91 -6.88 5.57
CA SER A 43 5.49 -6.52 5.58
C SER A 43 5.25 -5.02 5.71
N ILE A 44 4.07 -4.61 5.25
CA ILE A 44 3.50 -3.27 5.40
C ILE A 44 2.14 -3.43 6.07
N GLN A 45 1.93 -2.70 7.15
CA GLN A 45 0.65 -2.59 7.85
C GLN A 45 -0.07 -1.32 7.38
N PHE A 46 -1.37 -1.45 7.15
CA PHE A 46 -2.32 -0.34 7.05
C PHE A 46 -3.23 -0.38 8.26
N GLU A 47 -3.44 0.77 8.86
CA GLU A 47 -4.41 0.97 9.95
C GLU A 47 -5.44 2.00 9.47
N ASN A 48 -6.73 1.67 9.58
CA ASN A 48 -7.79 2.61 9.23
C ASN A 48 -8.21 3.48 10.43
N GLU A 49 -9.11 4.43 10.20
CA GLU A 49 -9.66 5.31 11.26
C GLU A 49 -10.38 4.56 12.39
N ASN A 50 -10.83 3.33 12.15
CA ASN A 50 -11.47 2.47 13.15
C ASN A 50 -10.46 1.56 13.89
N ASP A 51 -9.16 1.82 13.76
CA ASP A 51 -8.04 1.03 14.33
C ASP A 51 -7.97 -0.43 13.81
N GLU A 52 -8.64 -0.75 12.69
CA GLU A 52 -8.52 -2.03 12.01
C GLU A 52 -7.19 -2.13 11.29
N LYS A 53 -6.51 -3.28 11.41
CA LYS A 53 -5.15 -3.49 10.90
C LYS A 53 -5.11 -4.55 9.82
N HIS A 54 -4.62 -4.16 8.64
CA HIS A 54 -4.36 -5.06 7.54
C HIS A 54 -2.86 -5.23 7.32
N PHE A 55 -2.38 -6.46 7.29
CA PHE A 55 -0.98 -6.79 7.06
C PHE A 55 -0.79 -7.40 5.69
N PHE A 56 -0.02 -6.71 4.85
CA PHE A 56 0.47 -7.26 3.59
C PHE A 56 1.90 -7.71 3.79
N ALA A 57 2.19 -8.96 3.45
CA ALA A 57 3.51 -9.56 3.64
C ALA A 57 4.18 -9.88 2.29
N SER A 58 5.43 -10.35 2.38
CA SER A 58 6.19 -10.88 1.24
C SER A 58 6.44 -9.87 0.12
N PHE A 59 6.65 -8.60 0.48
CA PHE A 59 7.07 -7.59 -0.49
C PHE A 59 8.47 -7.89 -1.01
N ILE A 60 8.62 -8.01 -2.34
CA ILE A 60 9.91 -8.13 -3.02
C ILE A 60 10.74 -6.86 -2.81
N ASN A 61 10.14 -5.69 -3.05
CA ASN A 61 10.78 -4.39 -2.83
C ASN A 61 9.94 -3.55 -1.84
N ARG A 62 10.06 -3.88 -0.54
CA ARG A 62 9.25 -3.32 0.54
C ARG A 62 9.43 -1.81 0.68
N ASP A 63 10.68 -1.33 0.64
CA ASP A 63 10.97 0.09 0.86
C ASP A 63 10.45 0.96 -0.29
N LYS A 64 10.63 0.53 -1.54
CA LYS A 64 10.03 1.21 -2.70
C LYS A 64 8.50 1.19 -2.67
N SER A 65 7.91 0.04 -2.32
CA SER A 65 6.45 -0.08 -2.17
C SER A 65 5.92 0.86 -1.08
N TYR A 66 6.62 0.95 0.05
CA TYR A 66 6.26 1.85 1.14
C TYR A 66 6.33 3.32 0.70
N GLN A 67 7.36 3.73 -0.03
CA GLN A 67 7.47 5.09 -0.57
C GLN A 67 6.26 5.42 -1.46
N VAL A 68 5.97 4.59 -2.47
CA VAL A 68 4.81 4.78 -3.37
C VAL A 68 3.50 4.90 -2.58
N LEU A 69 3.27 4.02 -1.61
CA LEU A 69 2.07 4.01 -0.78
C LEU A 69 1.92 5.29 0.04
N THR A 70 2.97 5.71 0.75
CA THR A 70 2.93 6.92 1.58
C THR A 70 2.76 8.19 0.74
N THR A 71 3.38 8.27 -0.43
CA THR A 71 3.18 9.42 -1.32
C THR A 71 1.76 9.44 -1.90
N ALA A 72 1.20 8.29 -2.29
CA ALA A 72 -0.19 8.20 -2.76
C ALA A 72 -1.18 8.61 -1.66
N HIS A 73 -0.97 8.13 -0.44
CA HIS A 73 -1.74 8.51 0.74
C HIS A 73 -1.68 10.01 1.01
N GLN A 74 -0.48 10.59 1.11
CA GLN A 74 -0.31 12.02 1.36
C GLN A 74 -0.98 12.89 0.29
N LYS A 75 -0.83 12.53 -0.99
CA LYS A 75 -1.49 13.25 -2.09
C LYS A 75 -3.00 13.20 -1.98
N SER A 76 -3.56 12.04 -1.60
CA SER A 76 -5.01 11.89 -1.41
C SER A 76 -5.56 12.79 -0.29
N LEU A 77 -4.75 13.13 0.71
CA LEU A 77 -5.13 14.00 1.83
C LEU A 77 -4.94 15.50 1.53
N THR A 78 -3.86 15.86 0.82
CA THR A 78 -3.44 17.27 0.70
C THR A 78 -3.90 17.93 -0.59
N ALA A 79 -3.95 17.20 -1.71
CA ALA A 79 -3.91 17.83 -3.02
C ALA A 79 -5.26 17.92 -3.73
N GLU A 80 -6.36 17.44 -3.13
CA GLU A 80 -7.67 17.18 -3.79
C GLU A 80 -7.58 16.34 -5.10
N ARG A 81 -6.38 15.91 -5.49
CA ARG A 81 -6.12 15.10 -6.67
C ARG A 81 -5.35 13.84 -6.29
N PRO A 82 -5.70 12.69 -6.88
CA PRO A 82 -4.92 11.49 -6.71
C PRO A 82 -3.57 11.60 -7.43
N MET A 83 -2.67 10.67 -7.10
CA MET A 83 -1.45 10.46 -7.88
C MET A 83 -1.81 10.00 -9.30
N THR A 84 -1.22 10.60 -10.33
CA THR A 84 -1.48 10.15 -11.70
C THR A 84 -0.75 8.84 -12.00
N ARG A 85 -1.15 8.16 -13.07
CA ARG A 85 -0.52 6.89 -13.48
C ARG A 85 0.95 7.12 -13.84
N GLU A 86 1.28 8.26 -14.43
CA GLU A 86 2.63 8.66 -14.83
C GLU A 86 3.50 8.91 -13.60
N GLU A 87 2.97 9.61 -12.59
CA GLU A 87 3.67 9.83 -11.32
C GLU A 87 3.95 8.48 -10.60
N VAL A 88 2.97 7.56 -10.58
CA VAL A 88 3.18 6.20 -10.05
C VAL A 88 4.26 5.46 -10.86
N TRP A 89 4.18 5.53 -12.19
CA TRP A 89 5.13 4.86 -13.08
C TRP A 89 6.56 5.34 -12.85
N ASP A 90 6.74 6.66 -12.75
CA ASP A 90 8.04 7.27 -12.48
C ASP A 90 8.58 6.84 -11.12
N MET A 91 7.74 6.82 -10.08
CA MET A 91 8.15 6.34 -8.76
C MET A 91 8.48 4.84 -8.73
N VAL A 92 7.84 4.01 -9.56
CA VAL A 92 8.06 2.55 -9.55
C VAL A 92 9.25 2.16 -10.42
N TYR A 93 9.48 2.82 -11.54
CA TYR A 93 10.45 2.37 -12.54
C TYR A 93 11.60 3.34 -12.78
N ASN A 94 11.37 4.65 -12.63
CA ASN A 94 12.34 5.69 -13.03
C ASN A 94 13.01 6.40 -11.84
N SER A 95 12.54 6.16 -10.61
CA SER A 95 13.27 6.58 -9.41
C SER A 95 14.49 5.67 -9.22
N GLU A 96 15.60 6.00 -9.88
CA GLU A 96 16.91 5.43 -9.55
C GLU A 96 17.29 5.86 -8.12
N GLU A 97 17.93 4.94 -7.39
CA GLU A 97 18.60 5.24 -6.13
C GLU A 97 19.75 6.22 -6.42
N LYS A 98 19.51 7.51 -6.21
CA LYS A 98 20.60 8.48 -5.95
C LYS A 98 20.94 8.47 -4.46
#